data_AF-A0A9E6APP1-F1
#
_entry.id   AF-A0A9E6APP1-F1
#
_cell.length_a   1.000
_cell.length_b   1.000
_cell.length_c   1.000
_cell.angle_alpha   90.00
_cell.angle_beta   90.00
_cell.angle_gamma   90.00
#
_symmetry.space_group_name_H-M   'P 1'
#
loop_
_entity.id
_entity.type
_entity.pdbx_description
1 polymer ?
#
loop_
_entity_poly.entity_id
_entity_poly.type
_entity_poly.pdbx_seq_one_letter_code
_entity_poly.pdbx_strand_id
1 'polypeptide(L)'
;MTDHTISMRDVRFLCGVSDHAIRTLFRDVALQHYATRHGPNGGRPRRYWRLSSLAPILRQQAWFTPEMEKALAQYDLQQRTQGND
;
A
#
# COMPACT_ATOMS: atom_id res chain seq x y z
N MET A 1 10.99 4.68 13.52
CA MET A 1 9.84 3.94 12.98
C MET A 1 10.13 3.63 11.53
N THR A 2 10.00 2.37 11.11
CA THR A 2 10.26 1.96 9.73
C THR A 2 9.20 2.56 8.80
N ASP A 3 9.65 3.25 7.75
CA ASP A 3 8.75 3.91 6.79
C ASP A 3 8.26 2.87 5.78
N HIS A 4 7.14 2.20 6.08
CA HIS A 4 6.57 1.13 5.26
C HIS A 4 5.96 1.67 3.96
N THR A 5 6.29 1.03 2.84
CA THR A 5 5.90 1.48 1.50
C THR A 5 5.04 0.41 0.82
N ILE A 6 3.80 0.77 0.50
CA ILE A 6 2.77 -0.15 0.02
C ILE A 6 2.37 0.24 -1.40
N SER A 7 2.25 -0.72 -2.30
CA SER A 7 1.72 -0.51 -3.64
C SER A 7 0.21 -0.80 -3.71
N MET A 8 -0.44 -0.28 -4.75
CA MET A 8 -1.86 -0.59 -5.04
C MET A 8 -2.10 -2.11 -5.17
N ARG A 9 -1.10 -2.85 -5.69
CA ARG A 9 -1.19 -4.30 -5.84
C ARG A 9 -1.22 -5.01 -4.49
N ASP A 10 -0.43 -4.54 -3.54
CA ASP A 10 -0.32 -5.13 -2.21
C ASP A 10 -1.63 -4.97 -1.45
N VAL A 11 -2.23 -3.77 -1.52
CA VAL A 11 -3.55 -3.52 -0.95
C VAL A 11 -4.60 -4.40 -1.61
N ARG A 12 -4.60 -4.49 -2.95
CA ARG A 12 -5.54 -5.35 -3.67
C ARG A 12 -5.44 -6.81 -3.21
N PHE A 13 -4.21 -7.32 -3.16
CA PHE A 13 -3.94 -8.72 -2.81
C PHE A 13 -4.32 -9.02 -1.36
N LEU A 14 -3.87 -8.21 -0.41
CA LEU A 14 -4.06 -8.46 1.03
C LEU A 14 -5.46 -8.12 1.54
N CYS A 15 -6.13 -7.15 0.91
CA CYS A 15 -7.49 -6.76 1.30
C CYS A 15 -8.58 -7.47 0.47
N GLY A 16 -8.20 -8.32 -0.50
CA GLY A 16 -9.15 -9.09 -1.31
C GLY A 16 -10.10 -8.24 -2.16
N VAL A 17 -9.72 -7.01 -2.50
CA VAL A 17 -10.56 -6.07 -3.24
C VAL A 17 -10.44 -6.24 -4.76
N SER A 18 -11.50 -5.90 -5.48
CA SER A 18 -11.52 -5.99 -6.95
C SER A 18 -10.58 -4.96 -7.58
N ASP A 19 -10.08 -5.29 -8.78
CA ASP A 19 -9.20 -4.39 -9.54
C ASP A 19 -9.89 -3.05 -9.86
N HIS A 20 -11.20 -3.09 -10.09
CA HIS A 20 -12.00 -1.89 -10.31
C HIS A 20 -12.05 -1.01 -9.05
N ALA A 21 -12.42 -1.56 -7.89
CA ALA A 21 -12.56 -0.81 -6.65
C ALA A 21 -11.23 -0.17 -6.22
N ILE A 22 -10.13 -0.93 -6.30
CA ILE A 22 -8.81 -0.42 -5.91
C ILE A 22 -8.33 0.67 -6.86
N ARG A 23 -8.56 0.54 -8.17
CA ARG A 23 -8.21 1.60 -9.13
C ARG A 23 -9.01 2.86 -8.90
N THR A 24 -10.30 2.75 -8.58
CA THR A 24 -11.15 3.91 -8.28
C THR A 24 -10.63 4.64 -7.05
N LEU A 25 -10.31 3.92 -5.98
CA LEU A 25 -9.71 4.50 -4.77
C LEU A 25 -8.38 5.21 -5.10
N PHE A 26 -7.46 4.52 -5.76
CA PHE A 26 -6.11 5.06 -6.04
C PHE A 26 -6.04 6.07 -7.19
N ARG A 27 -7.15 6.30 -7.91
CA ARG A 27 -7.28 7.39 -8.89
C ARG A 27 -7.51 8.74 -8.20
N ASP A 28 -7.93 8.75 -6.94
CA ASP A 28 -8.10 9.97 -6.14
C ASP A 28 -6.81 10.82 -6.18
N VAL A 29 -6.98 12.09 -6.55
CA VAL A 29 -5.90 13.07 -6.67
C VAL A 29 -5.18 13.25 -5.34
N ALA A 30 -5.89 13.19 -4.21
CA ALA A 30 -5.30 13.27 -2.89
C ALA A 30 -4.25 12.17 -2.68
N LEU A 31 -4.54 10.93 -3.08
CA LEU A 31 -3.60 9.82 -2.99
C LEU A 31 -2.40 10.00 -3.91
N GLN A 32 -2.54 10.67 -5.05
CA GLN A 32 -1.39 10.90 -5.95
C GLN A 32 -0.32 11.80 -5.32
N HIS A 33 -0.71 12.75 -4.46
CA HIS A 33 0.24 13.62 -3.76
C HIS A 33 1.07 12.89 -2.69
N TYR A 34 0.55 11.79 -2.15
CA TYR A 34 1.25 10.95 -1.15
C TYR A 34 2.06 9.81 -1.77
N ALA A 35 2.07 9.71 -3.11
CA ALA A 35 2.82 8.68 -3.81
C ALA A 35 4.32 9.00 -3.79
N THR A 36 5.11 8.08 -3.26
CA THR A 36 6.57 8.06 -3.33
C THR A 36 7.00 7.19 -4.52
N ARG A 37 8.15 7.54 -5.13
CA ARG A 37 8.72 6.77 -6.26
C ARG A 37 9.58 5.59 -5.81
N HIS A 38 9.96 5.52 -4.54
CA HIS A 38 10.87 4.50 -4.03
C HIS A 38 10.05 3.41 -3.33
N GLY A 39 9.99 2.23 -3.95
CA GLY A 39 9.44 1.03 -3.30
C GLY A 39 10.36 0.50 -2.19
N PRO A 40 9.98 -0.61 -1.53
CA PRO A 40 10.71 -1.15 -0.39
C PRO A 40 12.22 -1.39 -0.64
N ASN A 41 12.60 -1.69 -1.89
CA ASN A 41 13.98 -1.93 -2.31
C ASN A 41 14.51 -0.90 -3.34
N GLY A 42 13.80 0.21 -3.56
CA GLY A 42 14.17 1.18 -4.61
C GLY A 42 13.95 0.69 -6.05
N GLY A 43 13.18 -0.38 -6.23
CA GLY A 43 12.89 -1.08 -7.48
C GLY A 43 12.08 -0.32 -8.55
N ARG A 44 11.51 -1.08 -9.49
CA ARG A 44 10.78 -0.61 -10.69
C ARG A 44 9.93 0.66 -10.48
N PRO A 45 9.68 1.48 -11.53
CA PRO A 45 8.87 2.71 -11.48
C PRO A 45 7.37 2.40 -11.26
N ARG A 46 7.04 1.87 -10.09
CA ARG A 46 5.69 1.70 -9.57
C ARG A 46 5.44 2.80 -8.55
N ARG A 47 4.17 3.22 -8.44
CA ARG A 47 3.76 4.15 -7.41
C ARG A 47 3.63 3.38 -6.09
N TYR A 48 4.31 3.86 -5.06
CA TYR A 48 4.23 3.34 -3.70
C TYR A 48 3.72 4.45 -2.79
N TRP A 49 3.04 4.08 -1.72
CA TRP A 49 2.51 5.01 -0.74
C TRP A 49 3.02 4.62 0.64
N ARG A 50 3.31 5.63 1.48
CA ARG A 50 3.62 5.35 2.88
C ARG A 50 2.38 4.78 3.56
N LEU A 51 2.53 3.68 4.29
CA LEU A 51 1.42 3.08 5.02
C LEU A 51 0.81 4.07 6.01
N SER A 52 1.63 4.91 6.66
CA SER A 52 1.17 5.95 7.58
C SER A 52 0.25 6.98 6.92
N SER A 53 0.51 7.35 5.66
CA SER A 53 -0.35 8.26 4.88
C SER A 53 -1.58 7.55 4.31
N LEU A 54 -1.45 6.27 3.98
CA LEU A 54 -2.50 5.49 3.34
C LEU A 54 -3.52 4.92 4.33
N ALA A 55 -3.10 4.52 5.53
CA ALA A 55 -3.93 3.87 6.54
C ALA A 55 -5.16 4.69 6.95
N PRO A 56 -5.09 6.02 7.18
CA PRO A 56 -6.28 6.83 7.49
C PRO A 56 -7.34 6.82 6.38
N ILE A 57 -6.93 6.67 5.12
CA ILE A 57 -7.83 6.63 3.97
C ILE A 57 -8.44 5.22 3.84
N LEU A 58 -7.62 4.18 4.03
CA LEU A 58 -8.09 2.80 4.02
C LEU A 58 -9.07 2.52 5.16
N ARG A 59 -8.82 3.04 6.37
CA ARG A 59 -9.72 2.89 7.54
C ARG A 59 -11.11 3.51 7.35
N GLN A 60 -11.29 4.41 6.38
CA GLN A 60 -12.62 4.93 6.03
C GLN A 60 -13.44 3.93 5.19
N GLN A 61 -12.80 2.90 4.66
CA GLN A 61 -13.45 1.87 3.85
C GLN A 61 -14.03 0.79 4.76
N ALA A 62 -15.31 0.45 4.54
CA ALA A 62 -16.01 -0.55 5.36
C ALA A 62 -15.37 -1.95 5.32
N TRP A 63 -14.60 -2.25 4.26
CA TRP A 63 -13.93 -3.54 4.08
C TRP A 63 -12.53 -3.61 4.71
N PHE A 64 -11.97 -2.49 5.19
CA PHE A 64 -10.61 -2.46 5.70
C PHE A 64 -10.58 -2.69 7.22
N THR A 65 -9.85 -3.72 7.65
CA THR A 65 -9.76 -4.10 9.06
C THR A 65 -8.37 -3.81 9.64
N PRO A 66 -8.23 -3.68 10.97
CA PRO A 66 -6.92 -3.55 11.62
C PRO A 66 -5.96 -4.71 11.31
N GLU A 67 -6.46 -5.92 11.05
CA GLU A 67 -5.67 -7.08 10.66
C GLU A 67 -5.05 -6.89 9.27
N MET A 68 -5.80 -6.32 8.32
CA MET A 68 -5.30 -6.01 6.98
C MET A 68 -4.16 -4.97 7.03
N GLU A 69 -4.27 -3.97 7.91
CA GLU A 69 -3.20 -2.99 8.13
C GLU A 69 -1.90 -3.66 8.65
N LYS A 70 -2.03 -4.55 9.63
CA LYS A 70 -0.90 -5.35 10.14
C LYS A 70 -0.29 -6.22 9.05
N ALA A 71 -1.13 -6.87 8.24
CA ALA A 71 -0.69 -7.69 7.13
C ALA A 71 0.09 -6.88 6.09
N LEU A 72 -0.35 -5.66 5.77
CA LEU A 72 0.37 -4.75 4.86
C LEU A 72 1.76 -4.37 5.41
N ALA A 73 1.85 -4.02 6.69
CA ALA A 73 3.13 -3.69 7.32
C ALA A 73 4.10 -4.88 7.33
N GLN A 74 3.60 -6.08 7.66
CA GLN A 74 4.39 -7.31 7.66
C GLN A 74 4.85 -7.69 6.25
N TYR A 75 4.00 -7.48 5.24
CA TYR A 75 4.33 -7.79 3.85
C TYR A 75 5.45 -6.90 3.30
N ASP A 76 5.43 -5.59 3.58
CA ASP A 76 6.54 -4.68 3.23
C ASP A 76 7.84 -5.10 3.94
N LEU A 77 7.79 -5.48 5.22
CA LEU A 77 8.97 -5.94 5.96
C LEU A 77 9.54 -7.24 5.35
N GLN A 78 8.69 -8.17 4.94
CA GLN A 78 9.11 -9.40 4.26
C GLN A 78 9.77 -9.10 2.91
N GLN A 79 9.18 -8.21 2.09
CA GLN A 79 9.76 -7.80 0.81
C GLN A 79 11.15 -7.17 0.96
N ARG A 80 11.34 -6.34 2.00
CA ARG A 80 12.66 -5.75 2.32
C ARG A 80 13.69 -6.78 2.78
N THR A 81 13.24 -7.77 3.56
CA THR A 81 14.14 -8.82 4.07
C THR A 81 14.56 -9.79 2.96
N GLN A 82 13.67 -10.06 2.01
CA GLN A 82 13.92 -11.00 0.91
C GLN A 82 14.63 -10.37 -0.29
N GLY A 83 14.74 -9.03 -0.36
CA GLY A 83 15.28 -8.34 -1.55
C GLY A 83 14.44 -8.57 -2.82
N ASN A 84 13.19 -9.00 -2.69
CA ASN A 84 12.31 -9.29 -3.81
C ASN A 84 11.89 -7.96 -4.49
N ASP A 85 12.18 -7.86 -5.80
CA ASP A 85 11.82 -6.73 -6.68
C ASP A 85 10.74 -7.15 -7.71
#